data_AF-A0A1M4XJV5-F1
#
_entry.id   AF-A0A1M4XJV5-F1
#
_cell.length_a   1.000
_cell.length_b   1.000
_cell.length_c   1.000
_cell.angle_alpha   90.00
_cell.angle_beta   90.00
_cell.angle_gamma   90.00
#
_symmetry.space_group_name_H-M   'P 1'
#
loop_
_entity.id
_entity.type
_entity.pdbx_description
1 polymer ?
#
loop_
_entity_poly.entity_id
_entity_poly.type
_entity_poly.pdbx_seq_one_letter_code
_entity_poly.pdbx_strand_id
1 'polypeptide(L)'
;MKRKPLFLGCVLGCCLFSMHAVPLDMPFYATAEQVVEAAAAKDSWVLISEDGKYGKYYAPSNIQVMSRVNGVPTRISAWIKNTFSPEGAQETIENYEIEASIPNASVLSYSLALVEVNPQLRTIEYVQENFYDSTGNVIWSKVYDPRTVKEINSRAYDEDYYIAIVDGVFHHGEKQKAQDADNRWITLWESSSPGGSSSLAKADTTTMRQRADNVIYWEWMETKDKAGNFVEVKFMKKAVNVVQGTQRVIKGEEWTQAKGWQDITAELDGLYYPIAQNSAEANGLKRLRAYSKGYQYWLNRYRTDLPSAGRGTSTGTASTPANKNSEGTAANPAPHKAETSTVPGAAAVPRA
;
A
#
# COMPACT_ATOMS: atom_id res chain seq x y z
N MET A 1 -17.44 12.27 -90.32
CA MET A 1 -18.76 11.66 -90.66
C MET A 1 -19.11 10.57 -89.64
N LYS A 2 -20.34 10.05 -89.67
CA LYS A 2 -20.84 8.71 -89.23
C LYS A 2 -19.74 7.69 -88.78
N ARG A 3 -19.83 6.92 -87.69
CA ARG A 3 -20.99 6.43 -86.88
C ARG A 3 -20.55 5.95 -85.47
N LYS A 4 -21.48 5.92 -84.49
CA LYS A 4 -21.49 5.07 -83.25
C LYS A 4 -22.11 3.68 -83.60
N PRO A 5 -22.01 2.57 -82.80
CA PRO A 5 -22.34 2.49 -81.35
C PRO A 5 -21.60 1.44 -80.44
N LEU A 6 -21.95 1.40 -79.13
CA LEU A 6 -22.00 0.31 -78.10
C LEU A 6 -20.97 -0.86 -78.13
N PHE A 7 -20.45 -1.52 -77.06
CA PHE A 7 -20.63 -1.60 -75.57
C PHE A 7 -19.47 -2.52 -75.01
N LEU A 8 -19.22 -2.92 -73.73
CA LEU A 8 -19.69 -2.71 -72.33
C LEU A 8 -18.65 -3.35 -71.34
N GLY A 9 -18.56 -2.92 -70.07
CA GLY A 9 -17.78 -3.57 -68.96
C GLY A 9 -16.40 -2.93 -68.69
N CYS A 10 -15.99 -2.56 -67.45
CA CYS A 10 -15.66 -3.34 -66.21
C CYS A 10 -14.33 -4.11 -66.25
N VAL A 11 -13.41 -4.04 -65.25
CA VAL A 11 -13.18 -3.04 -64.17
C VAL A 11 -11.76 -3.25 -63.54
N LEU A 12 -11.11 -2.18 -63.05
CA LEU A 12 -9.88 -2.12 -62.21
C LEU A 12 -8.56 -2.78 -62.71
N GLY A 13 -7.43 -2.32 -62.14
CA GLY A 13 -6.11 -2.95 -62.33
C GLY A 13 -4.87 -2.04 -62.31
N CYS A 14 -4.81 -0.99 -61.49
CA CYS A 14 -3.64 -0.09 -61.44
C CYS A 14 -2.83 -0.28 -60.16
N CYS A 15 -1.54 -0.62 -60.28
CA CYS A 15 -0.60 -0.78 -59.17
C CYS A 15 0.47 0.31 -59.21
N LEU A 16 0.51 1.18 -58.19
CA LEU A 16 1.70 1.97 -57.85
C LEU A 16 2.04 1.77 -56.37
N PHE A 17 3.33 1.90 -56.05
CA PHE A 17 3.84 1.84 -54.69
C PHE A 17 3.28 2.97 -53.83
N SER A 18 2.95 2.67 -52.57
CA SER A 18 2.75 3.68 -51.52
C SER A 18 3.55 3.28 -50.29
N MET A 19 4.59 4.07 -49.98
CA MET A 19 5.31 3.97 -48.71
C MET A 19 4.33 4.26 -47.58
N HIS A 20 4.10 3.29 -46.71
CA HIS A 20 3.35 3.52 -45.48
C HIS A 20 4.29 4.16 -44.47
N ALA A 21 4.04 5.43 -44.14
CA ALA A 21 4.68 6.05 -43.00
C ALA A 21 4.26 5.31 -41.72
N VAL A 22 5.24 4.94 -40.89
CA VAL A 22 4.97 4.45 -39.54
C VAL A 22 4.41 5.64 -38.75
N PRO A 23 3.21 5.54 -38.12
CA PRO A 23 2.76 6.57 -37.19
C PRO A 23 3.72 6.58 -36.00
N LEU A 24 4.27 7.75 -35.69
CA LEU A 24 4.97 7.98 -34.42
C LEU A 24 3.95 7.84 -33.28
N ASP A 25 4.34 7.18 -32.19
CA ASP A 25 3.54 7.14 -30.97
C ASP A 25 3.39 8.57 -30.43
N MET A 26 2.20 9.13 -30.65
CA MET A 26 1.76 10.38 -30.01
C MET A 26 1.30 10.04 -28.59
N PRO A 27 1.76 10.77 -27.55
CA PRO A 27 1.28 10.54 -26.19
C PRO A 27 -0.24 10.74 -26.14
N PHE A 28 -0.96 9.75 -25.64
CA PHE A 28 -2.41 9.82 -25.44
C PHE A 28 -2.73 10.78 -24.29
N TYR A 29 -2.94 12.06 -24.63
CA TYR A 29 -3.39 13.07 -23.68
C TYR A 29 -4.70 12.63 -23.01
N ALA A 30 -4.78 12.81 -21.68
CA ALA A 30 -6.01 12.56 -20.94
C ALA A 30 -7.17 13.41 -21.50
N THR A 31 -8.38 12.86 -21.56
CA THR A 31 -9.52 13.62 -22.10
C THR A 31 -9.85 14.80 -21.19
N ALA A 32 -10.42 15.87 -21.77
CA ALA A 32 -10.77 17.08 -21.03
C ALA A 32 -11.69 16.78 -19.82
N GLU A 33 -12.56 15.77 -19.93
CA GLU A 33 -13.47 15.32 -18.87
C GLU A 33 -12.70 14.72 -17.68
N GLN A 34 -11.68 13.88 -17.94
CA GLN A 34 -10.77 13.34 -16.92
C GLN A 34 -9.92 14.43 -16.24
N VAL A 35 -9.53 15.47 -16.98
CA VAL A 35 -8.78 16.62 -16.45
C VAL A 35 -9.67 17.53 -15.58
N VAL A 36 -10.95 17.70 -15.96
CA VAL A 36 -11.93 18.47 -15.19
C VAL A 36 -12.24 17.81 -13.85
N GLU A 37 -12.42 16.49 -13.77
CA GLU A 37 -12.68 15.82 -12.48
C GLU A 37 -11.47 15.90 -11.53
N ALA A 38 -10.24 15.81 -12.05
CA ALA A 38 -9.02 16.05 -11.27
C ALA A 38 -8.98 17.47 -10.68
N ALA A 39 -9.31 18.47 -11.51
CA ALA A 39 -9.32 19.87 -11.11
C ALA A 39 -10.47 20.22 -10.13
N ALA A 40 -11.59 19.49 -10.20
CA ALA A 40 -12.77 19.71 -9.34
C ALA A 40 -12.53 19.41 -7.86
N ALA A 41 -11.47 18.66 -7.50
CA ALA A 41 -11.08 18.41 -6.11
C ALA A 41 -10.39 19.61 -5.41
N LYS A 42 -10.21 20.75 -6.10
CA LYS A 42 -9.37 21.90 -5.70
C LYS A 42 -9.51 22.34 -4.23
N ASP A 43 -10.72 22.38 -3.72
CA ASP A 43 -11.04 22.96 -2.40
C ASP A 43 -11.16 21.90 -1.27
N SER A 44 -10.68 20.66 -1.51
CA SER A 44 -10.95 19.50 -0.64
C SER A 44 -9.72 18.76 -0.09
N TRP A 45 -8.50 19.18 -0.44
CA TRP A 45 -7.28 18.45 -0.14
C TRP A 45 -6.91 18.45 1.36
N VAL A 46 -6.90 17.27 1.97
CA VAL A 46 -6.47 17.05 3.37
C VAL A 46 -5.10 16.40 3.39
N LEU A 47 -4.17 17.00 4.15
CA LEU A 47 -2.81 16.48 4.37
C LEU A 47 -2.86 15.15 5.16
N ILE A 48 -2.09 14.17 4.70
CA ILE A 48 -1.92 12.87 5.35
C ILE A 48 -0.57 12.83 6.09
N SER A 49 0.50 13.13 5.37
CA SER A 49 1.90 13.10 5.78
C SER A 49 2.74 14.03 4.89
N GLU A 50 3.87 14.53 5.39
CA GLU A 50 4.84 15.35 4.66
C GLU A 50 6.27 15.01 5.08
N ASP A 51 7.21 15.15 4.16
CA ASP A 51 8.65 15.05 4.39
C ASP A 51 9.40 16.12 3.58
N GLY A 52 10.74 16.06 3.53
CA GLY A 52 11.57 17.07 2.84
C GLY A 52 11.46 17.09 1.32
N LYS A 53 10.85 16.07 0.70
CA LYS A 53 10.64 15.93 -0.75
C LYS A 53 9.17 15.95 -1.15
N TYR A 54 8.30 15.36 -0.32
CA TYR A 54 6.92 15.03 -0.68
C TYR A 54 5.90 15.52 0.36
N GLY A 55 4.81 16.13 -0.12
CA GLY A 55 3.58 16.33 0.66
C GLY A 55 2.44 15.47 0.11
N LYS A 56 1.85 14.62 0.96
CA LYS A 56 0.80 13.65 0.55
C LYS A 56 -0.59 14.09 0.98
N TYR A 57 -1.51 14.20 0.04
CA TYR A 57 -2.89 14.65 0.27
C TYR A 57 -3.93 13.73 -0.37
N TYR A 58 -5.14 13.71 0.17
CA TYR A 58 -6.32 13.08 -0.46
C TYR A 58 -7.52 14.02 -0.41
N ALA A 59 -8.51 13.77 -1.25
CA ALA A 59 -9.77 14.53 -1.33
C ALA A 59 -10.93 13.71 -0.73
N PRO A 60 -11.31 13.91 0.56
CA PRO A 60 -12.27 13.04 1.24
C PRO A 60 -13.69 13.11 0.63
N SER A 61 -14.07 14.28 0.12
CA SER A 61 -15.34 14.52 -0.60
C SER A 61 -15.44 13.76 -1.92
N ASN A 62 -14.32 13.31 -2.48
CA ASN A 62 -14.23 12.69 -3.80
C ASN A 62 -14.00 11.17 -3.69
N ILE A 63 -14.13 10.59 -2.48
CA ILE A 63 -14.09 9.15 -2.26
C ILE A 63 -15.44 8.53 -2.66
N GLN A 64 -15.42 7.57 -3.57
CA GLN A 64 -16.62 6.90 -4.09
C GLN A 64 -16.55 5.38 -3.89
N VAL A 65 -17.61 4.76 -3.35
CA VAL A 65 -17.70 3.30 -3.22
C VAL A 65 -18.24 2.70 -4.51
N MET A 66 -17.32 2.25 -5.38
CA MET A 66 -17.61 1.72 -6.73
C MET A 66 -18.27 0.34 -6.72
N SER A 67 -18.03 -0.48 -5.69
CA SER A 67 -18.72 -1.77 -5.54
C SER A 67 -18.85 -2.20 -4.07
N ARG A 68 -19.86 -3.05 -3.81
CA ARG A 68 -20.09 -3.68 -2.51
C ARG A 68 -20.43 -5.16 -2.65
N VAL A 69 -20.01 -5.97 -1.68
CA VAL A 69 -20.46 -7.37 -1.49
C VAL A 69 -20.99 -7.51 -0.07
N ASN A 70 -22.21 -8.04 0.08
CA ASN A 70 -22.92 -8.15 1.37
C ASN A 70 -22.90 -6.82 2.18
N GLY A 71 -23.10 -5.69 1.48
CA GLY A 71 -23.09 -4.33 2.02
C GLY A 71 -21.70 -3.74 2.28
N VAL A 72 -20.63 -4.54 2.27
CA VAL A 72 -19.25 -4.10 2.53
C VAL A 72 -18.63 -3.50 1.26
N PRO A 73 -18.04 -2.28 1.30
CA PRO A 73 -17.21 -1.74 0.22
C PRO A 73 -16.10 -2.71 -0.20
N THR A 74 -16.01 -2.98 -1.50
CA THR A 74 -15.03 -3.90 -2.12
C THR A 74 -14.14 -3.26 -3.18
N ARG A 75 -14.53 -2.08 -3.67
CA ARG A 75 -13.77 -1.24 -4.60
C ARG A 75 -14.10 0.21 -4.25
N ILE A 76 -13.09 1.00 -3.91
CA ILE A 76 -13.23 2.41 -3.52
C ILE A 76 -12.38 3.23 -4.48
N SER A 77 -12.98 4.16 -5.20
CA SER A 77 -12.27 5.16 -6.01
C SER A 77 -11.96 6.38 -5.14
N ALA A 78 -10.80 7.00 -5.31
CA ALA A 78 -10.44 8.25 -4.63
C ALA A 78 -9.40 9.03 -5.42
N TRP A 79 -9.38 10.35 -5.23
CA TRP A 79 -8.33 11.23 -5.73
C TRP A 79 -7.27 11.49 -4.66
N ILE A 80 -6.01 11.32 -5.03
CA ILE A 80 -4.82 11.63 -4.23
C ILE A 80 -3.93 12.66 -4.93
N LYS A 81 -3.07 13.33 -4.16
CA LYS A 81 -2.16 14.37 -4.64
C LYS A 81 -0.80 14.29 -3.94
N ASN A 82 0.27 14.28 -4.72
CA ASN A 82 1.63 14.53 -4.23
C ASN A 82 2.02 15.97 -4.56
N THR A 83 2.59 16.74 -3.63
CA THR A 83 3.34 17.98 -3.92
C THR A 83 4.83 17.71 -3.82
N PHE A 84 5.65 18.39 -4.63
CA PHE A 84 7.07 18.12 -4.75
C PHE A 84 7.96 19.29 -4.30
N SER A 85 9.06 18.99 -3.61
CA SER A 85 10.25 19.86 -3.59
C SER A 85 11.00 19.75 -4.93
N PRO A 86 12.00 20.61 -5.22
CA PRO A 86 12.86 20.44 -6.41
C PRO A 86 13.53 19.05 -6.48
N GLU A 87 13.97 18.53 -5.32
CA GLU A 87 14.59 17.20 -5.20
C GLU A 87 13.55 16.08 -5.36
N GLY A 88 12.35 16.23 -4.79
CA GLY A 88 11.25 15.29 -4.99
C GLY A 88 10.73 15.27 -6.43
N ALA A 89 10.72 16.42 -7.10
CA ALA A 89 10.34 16.54 -8.51
C ALA A 89 11.37 15.84 -9.41
N GLN A 90 12.67 16.05 -9.17
CA GLN A 90 13.75 15.38 -9.91
C GLN A 90 13.67 13.85 -9.74
N GLU A 91 13.56 13.38 -8.49
CA GLU A 91 13.41 11.95 -8.18
C GLU A 91 12.13 11.35 -8.80
N THR A 92 11.03 12.11 -8.89
CA THR A 92 9.81 11.62 -9.56
C THR A 92 9.98 11.56 -11.08
N ILE A 93 10.68 12.51 -11.69
CA ILE A 93 10.95 12.50 -13.14
C ILE A 93 11.81 11.30 -13.54
N GLU A 94 12.85 11.01 -12.75
CA GLU A 94 13.71 9.83 -12.91
C GLU A 94 12.93 8.52 -12.71
N ASN A 95 12.15 8.40 -11.63
CA ASN A 95 11.35 7.20 -11.34
C ASN A 95 10.23 6.91 -12.36
N TYR A 96 9.88 7.89 -13.21
CA TYR A 96 8.88 7.75 -14.26
C TYR A 96 9.47 7.66 -15.67
N GLU A 97 10.79 7.84 -15.84
CA GLU A 97 11.52 7.90 -17.12
C GLU A 97 10.96 9.00 -18.06
N ILE A 98 10.68 10.19 -17.51
CA ILE A 98 10.02 11.31 -18.21
C ILE A 98 10.91 12.55 -18.41
N GLU A 99 12.23 12.45 -18.30
CA GLU A 99 13.20 13.53 -18.50
C GLU A 99 13.03 14.22 -19.86
N ALA A 100 12.70 13.45 -20.90
CA ALA A 100 12.46 13.96 -22.25
C ALA A 100 11.17 14.80 -22.37
N SER A 101 10.21 14.62 -21.45
CA SER A 101 8.98 15.42 -21.38
C SER A 101 9.09 16.58 -20.38
N ILE A 102 9.78 16.38 -19.26
CA ILE A 102 9.98 17.37 -18.20
C ILE A 102 11.49 17.54 -17.92
N PRO A 103 12.24 18.22 -18.80
CA PRO A 103 13.71 18.33 -18.70
C PRO A 103 14.21 19.31 -17.61
N ASN A 104 13.31 19.83 -16.78
CA ASN A 104 13.64 20.74 -15.68
C ASN A 104 12.67 20.48 -14.52
N ALA A 105 13.14 19.80 -13.47
CA ALA A 105 12.34 19.48 -12.28
C ALA A 105 11.66 20.70 -11.65
N SER A 106 12.25 21.89 -11.77
CA SER A 106 11.69 23.14 -11.24
C SER A 106 10.30 23.51 -11.78
N VAL A 107 9.84 22.90 -12.89
CA VAL A 107 8.50 23.16 -13.44
C VAL A 107 7.44 22.22 -12.89
N LEU A 108 7.82 21.06 -12.33
CA LEU A 108 6.89 20.07 -11.77
C LEU A 108 6.56 20.42 -10.32
N SER A 109 5.30 20.76 -10.05
CA SER A 109 4.86 21.23 -8.73
C SER A 109 4.04 20.19 -7.96
N TYR A 110 3.16 19.45 -8.64
CA TYR A 110 2.34 18.41 -8.02
C TYR A 110 1.84 17.38 -9.04
N SER A 111 1.48 16.18 -8.57
CA SER A 111 0.69 15.21 -9.35
C SER A 111 -0.69 15.02 -8.71
N LEU A 112 -1.71 14.73 -9.52
CA LEU A 112 -3.03 14.27 -9.09
C LEU A 112 -3.27 12.88 -9.70
N ALA A 113 -3.52 11.87 -8.85
CA ALA A 113 -3.82 10.51 -9.29
C ALA A 113 -5.21 10.07 -8.86
N LEU A 114 -5.92 9.40 -9.76
CA LEU A 114 -7.12 8.64 -9.46
C LEU A 114 -6.69 7.21 -9.14
N VAL A 115 -7.04 6.75 -7.94
CA VAL A 115 -6.67 5.43 -7.43
C VAL A 115 -7.89 4.63 -7.03
N GLU A 116 -7.81 3.32 -7.17
CA GLU A 116 -8.81 2.38 -6.70
C GLU A 116 -8.23 1.45 -5.62
N VAL A 117 -8.96 1.30 -4.52
CA VAL A 117 -8.53 0.54 -3.34
C VAL A 117 -9.45 -0.67 -3.09
N ASN A 118 -8.84 -1.81 -2.77
CA ASN A 118 -9.54 -3.02 -2.30
C ASN A 118 -9.22 -3.29 -0.81
N PRO A 119 -10.15 -3.04 0.13
CA PRO A 119 -9.92 -3.21 1.56
C PRO A 119 -9.63 -4.66 1.99
N GLN A 120 -10.22 -5.64 1.31
CA GLN A 120 -10.13 -7.06 1.67
C GLN A 120 -8.75 -7.64 1.31
N LEU A 121 -8.26 -7.29 0.13
CA LEU A 121 -6.94 -7.70 -0.36
C LEU A 121 -5.83 -6.80 0.20
N ARG A 122 -6.14 -5.59 0.71
CA ARG A 122 -5.20 -4.51 1.07
C ARG A 122 -4.31 -4.17 -0.13
N THR A 123 -4.94 -3.77 -1.23
CA THR A 123 -4.29 -3.40 -2.49
C THR A 123 -4.76 -2.04 -2.99
N ILE A 124 -3.93 -1.39 -3.81
CA ILE A 124 -4.24 -0.17 -4.55
C ILE A 124 -3.88 -0.37 -6.04
N GLU A 125 -4.66 0.23 -6.93
CA GLU A 125 -4.42 0.31 -8.36
C GLU A 125 -4.46 1.77 -8.78
N TYR A 126 -3.49 2.21 -9.58
CA TYR A 126 -3.56 3.52 -10.23
C TYR A 126 -4.44 3.39 -11.48
N VAL A 127 -5.32 4.37 -11.70
CA VAL A 127 -6.19 4.45 -12.88
C VAL A 127 -5.62 5.43 -13.89
N GLN A 128 -5.28 6.63 -13.42
CA GLN A 128 -4.69 7.70 -14.19
C GLN A 128 -3.93 8.64 -13.25
N GLU A 129 -2.89 9.29 -13.74
CA GLU A 129 -2.16 10.33 -13.03
C GLU A 129 -1.79 11.47 -13.98
N ASN A 130 -2.00 12.70 -13.51
CA ASN A 130 -1.70 13.93 -14.23
C ASN A 130 -0.67 14.73 -13.43
N PHE A 131 0.36 15.22 -14.10
CA PHE A 131 1.46 15.99 -13.54
C PHE A 131 1.27 17.46 -13.93
N TYR A 132 1.47 18.37 -12.97
CA TYR A 132 1.09 19.78 -13.10
C TYR A 132 2.24 20.74 -12.79
N ASP A 133 2.22 21.87 -13.50
CA ASP A 133 3.03 23.04 -13.13
C ASP A 133 2.44 23.83 -11.96
N SER A 134 3.20 24.81 -11.46
CA SER A 134 2.80 25.67 -10.33
C SER A 134 1.64 26.63 -10.63
N THR A 135 1.24 26.78 -11.90
CA THR A 135 0.04 27.53 -12.31
C THR A 135 -1.19 26.64 -12.48
N GLY A 136 -0.99 25.32 -12.56
CA GLY A 136 -2.02 24.30 -12.67
C GLY A 136 -2.29 23.82 -14.10
N ASN A 137 -1.37 24.03 -15.05
CA ASN A 137 -1.46 23.36 -16.36
C ASN A 137 -0.99 21.90 -16.22
N VAL A 138 -1.62 20.98 -16.96
CA VAL A 138 -1.10 19.62 -17.12
C VAL A 138 0.13 19.66 -18.03
N ILE A 139 1.27 19.20 -17.52
CA ILE A 139 2.54 19.11 -18.27
C ILE A 139 2.85 17.68 -18.73
N TRP A 140 2.28 16.67 -18.08
CA TRP A 140 2.35 15.27 -18.49
C TRP A 140 1.18 14.45 -17.92
N SER A 141 0.80 13.35 -18.57
CA SER A 141 -0.31 12.47 -18.19
C SER A 141 0.01 11.00 -18.44
N LYS A 142 -0.52 10.12 -17.59
CA LYS A 142 -0.50 8.66 -17.79
C LYS A 142 -1.83 8.05 -17.41
N VAL A 143 -2.43 7.31 -18.34
CA VAL A 143 -3.51 6.36 -18.05
C VAL A 143 -2.87 4.98 -17.86
N TYR A 144 -3.28 4.24 -16.85
CA TYR A 144 -2.71 2.94 -16.52
C TYR A 144 -3.55 1.83 -17.14
N ASP A 145 -3.12 1.33 -18.30
CA ASP A 145 -3.70 0.16 -18.96
C ASP A 145 -2.58 -0.73 -19.56
N PRO A 146 -2.43 -2.00 -19.13
CA PRO A 146 -3.14 -2.65 -18.03
C PRO A 146 -2.81 -2.02 -16.66
N ARG A 147 -3.75 -2.11 -15.72
CA ARG A 147 -3.54 -1.66 -14.34
C ARG A 147 -2.67 -2.64 -13.55
N THR A 148 -1.75 -2.11 -12.74
CA THR A 148 -0.89 -2.90 -11.85
C THR A 148 -1.42 -2.87 -10.43
N VAL A 149 -1.75 -4.06 -9.90
CA VAL A 149 -2.22 -4.24 -8.51
C VAL A 149 -1.03 -4.18 -7.55
N LYS A 150 -0.87 -3.05 -6.84
CA LYS A 150 0.11 -2.92 -5.74
C LYS A 150 -0.48 -3.49 -4.45
N GLU A 151 0.27 -4.30 -3.70
CA GLU A 151 -0.12 -4.73 -2.34
C GLU A 151 0.45 -3.77 -1.28
N ILE A 152 -0.40 -3.36 -0.34
CA ILE A 152 -0.05 -2.41 0.71
C ILE A 152 0.39 -3.13 2.00
N ASN A 153 1.55 -2.73 2.50
CA ASN A 153 2.17 -3.22 3.72
C ASN A 153 2.91 -2.06 4.44
N SER A 154 3.53 -2.35 5.58
CA SER A 154 4.19 -1.36 6.44
C SER A 154 5.44 -0.67 5.87
N ARG A 155 5.80 -0.96 4.62
CA ARG A 155 6.92 -0.36 3.87
C ARG A 155 6.46 0.30 2.56
N ALA A 156 5.21 0.12 2.14
CA ALA A 156 4.71 0.66 0.88
C ALA A 156 4.53 2.18 0.96
N TYR A 157 5.09 2.92 -0.01
CA TYR A 157 4.91 4.38 -0.13
C TYR A 157 3.42 4.80 -0.11
N ASP A 158 2.57 3.98 -0.72
CA ASP A 158 1.13 4.19 -0.85
C ASP A 158 0.31 3.80 0.40
N GLU A 159 0.95 3.36 1.50
CA GLU A 159 0.22 2.98 2.72
C GLU A 159 -0.55 4.16 3.34
N ASP A 160 0.05 5.35 3.37
CA ASP A 160 -0.59 6.58 3.86
C ASP A 160 -1.92 6.86 3.13
N TYR A 161 -1.90 6.74 1.80
CA TYR A 161 -3.07 6.92 0.94
C TYR A 161 -4.12 5.84 1.17
N TYR A 162 -3.72 4.57 1.16
CA TYR A 162 -4.62 3.44 1.44
C TYR A 162 -5.33 3.62 2.79
N ILE A 163 -4.58 3.99 3.83
CA ILE A 163 -5.11 4.19 5.19
C ILE A 163 -6.12 5.33 5.21
N ALA A 164 -5.79 6.49 4.64
CA ALA A 164 -6.68 7.65 4.61
C ALA A 164 -7.98 7.36 3.84
N ILE A 165 -7.89 6.72 2.68
CA ILE A 165 -9.04 6.35 1.84
C ILE A 165 -9.95 5.35 2.54
N VAL A 166 -9.38 4.30 3.15
CA VAL A 166 -10.16 3.24 3.81
C VAL A 166 -10.80 3.75 5.10
N ASP A 167 -10.08 4.52 5.93
CA ASP A 167 -10.66 5.09 7.15
C ASP A 167 -11.73 6.15 6.85
N GLY A 168 -11.61 6.84 5.71
CA GLY A 168 -12.63 7.76 5.18
C GLY A 168 -13.94 7.08 4.73
N VAL A 169 -13.95 5.76 4.52
CA VAL A 169 -15.16 4.98 4.14
C VAL A 169 -15.69 4.12 5.28
N PHE A 170 -14.81 3.60 6.13
CA PHE A 170 -15.17 2.63 7.17
C PHE A 170 -15.21 3.21 8.58
N HIS A 171 -14.42 4.26 8.86
CA HIS A 171 -14.28 4.87 10.18
C HIS A 171 -13.95 3.81 11.26
N HIS A 172 -12.83 3.12 11.07
CA HIS A 172 -12.39 2.01 11.93
C HIS A 172 -11.13 2.35 12.75
N GLY A 173 -10.53 3.51 12.51
CA GLY A 173 -9.30 3.97 13.16
C GLY A 173 -8.03 3.41 12.53
N GLU A 174 -8.01 3.11 11.22
CA GLU A 174 -6.77 2.75 10.52
C GLU A 174 -5.70 3.84 10.69
N LYS A 175 -6.05 5.13 10.59
CA LYS A 175 -5.06 6.22 10.76
C LYS A 175 -4.52 6.26 12.18
N GLN A 176 -5.40 6.22 13.18
CA GLN A 176 -5.00 6.18 14.59
C GLN A 176 -4.11 4.96 14.88
N LYS A 177 -4.51 3.78 14.41
CA LYS A 177 -3.82 2.51 14.70
C LYS A 177 -2.48 2.33 13.96
N ALA A 178 -2.25 3.06 12.87
CA ALA A 178 -0.96 3.07 12.18
C ALA A 178 0.00 4.14 12.73
N GLN A 179 -0.52 5.21 13.33
CA GLN A 179 0.26 6.26 14.00
C GLN A 179 0.65 5.87 15.44
N ASP A 180 -0.15 5.03 16.10
CA ASP A 180 0.13 4.42 17.41
C ASP A 180 1.26 3.38 17.30
N ALA A 181 2.51 3.81 17.49
CA ALA A 181 3.70 2.98 17.33
C ALA A 181 3.72 1.77 18.29
N ASP A 182 3.22 1.95 19.52
CA ASP A 182 3.20 0.91 20.57
C ASP A 182 2.15 -0.18 20.30
N ASN A 183 0.99 0.19 19.75
CA ASN A 183 -0.07 -0.78 19.42
C ASN A 183 -0.10 -1.21 17.95
N ARG A 184 0.69 -0.60 17.06
CA ARG A 184 0.86 -1.06 15.68
C ARG A 184 1.52 -2.44 15.64
N TRP A 185 2.64 -2.60 16.33
CA TRP A 185 3.44 -3.82 16.33
C TRP A 185 3.20 -4.66 17.58
N ILE A 186 2.94 -5.97 17.41
CA ILE A 186 2.99 -6.92 18.53
C ILE A 186 4.19 -7.84 18.39
N THR A 187 5.07 -7.90 19.39
CA THR A 187 6.02 -9.02 19.52
C THR A 187 5.22 -10.32 19.59
N LEU A 188 5.56 -11.25 18.70
CA LEU A 188 5.03 -12.61 18.66
C LEU A 188 5.89 -13.53 19.52
N TRP A 189 7.20 -13.48 19.33
CA TRP A 189 8.19 -14.29 20.02
C TRP A 189 9.58 -13.67 19.94
N GLU A 190 10.42 -14.07 20.89
CA GLU A 190 11.86 -13.79 20.97
C GLU A 190 12.58 -15.10 21.30
N SER A 191 13.81 -15.27 20.82
CA SER A 191 14.64 -16.45 21.08
C SER A 191 16.12 -16.13 21.01
N SER A 192 16.91 -16.67 21.93
CA SER A 192 18.38 -16.56 21.92
C SER A 192 19.01 -17.92 21.72
N SER A 193 19.99 -17.99 20.81
CA SER A 193 20.81 -19.17 20.57
C SER A 193 21.90 -19.33 21.66
N PRO A 194 22.39 -20.56 21.91
CA PRO A 194 23.55 -20.78 22.79
C PRO A 194 24.83 -20.05 22.36
N GLY A 195 24.94 -19.68 21.07
CA GLY A 195 26.04 -18.89 20.53
C GLY A 195 25.99 -17.39 20.87
N GLY A 196 24.87 -16.91 21.43
CA GLY A 196 24.64 -15.50 21.79
C GLY A 196 23.90 -14.68 20.74
N SER A 197 23.74 -15.19 19.51
CA SER A 197 22.85 -14.57 18.51
C SER A 197 21.39 -14.66 18.98
N SER A 198 20.58 -13.67 18.64
CA SER A 198 19.17 -13.54 19.04
C SER A 198 18.26 -13.22 17.86
N SER A 199 17.01 -13.68 17.93
CA SER A 199 15.97 -13.41 16.93
C SER A 199 14.67 -12.94 17.58
N LEU A 200 13.97 -12.03 16.91
CA LEU A 200 12.78 -11.32 17.38
C LEU A 200 11.79 -11.19 16.22
N ALA A 201 10.55 -11.67 16.40
CA ALA A 201 9.49 -11.51 15.41
C ALA A 201 8.34 -10.63 15.92
N LYS A 202 7.94 -9.65 15.10
CA LYS A 202 6.82 -8.73 15.35
C LYS A 202 5.80 -8.80 14.21
N ALA A 203 4.52 -8.82 14.53
CA ALA A 203 3.45 -8.70 13.53
C ALA A 203 2.91 -7.27 13.46
N ASP A 204 2.73 -6.75 12.24
CA ASP A 204 2.00 -5.49 12.04
C ASP A 204 0.50 -5.75 12.11
N THR A 205 -0.12 -5.29 13.19
CA THR A 205 -1.55 -5.42 13.43
C THR A 205 -2.41 -4.57 12.50
N THR A 206 -1.89 -3.50 11.88
CA THR A 206 -2.64 -2.73 10.86
C THR A 206 -2.93 -3.61 9.64
N THR A 207 -1.93 -4.35 9.18
CA THR A 207 -2.09 -5.30 8.06
C THR A 207 -2.96 -6.50 8.42
N MET A 208 -3.08 -6.83 9.71
CA MET A 208 -3.66 -8.07 10.21
C MET A 208 -5.18 -8.15 9.96
N ARG A 209 -5.62 -9.23 9.32
CA ARG A 209 -7.02 -9.47 8.93
C ARG A 209 -7.37 -10.96 8.87
N GLN A 210 -8.61 -11.31 9.22
CA GLN A 210 -9.15 -12.67 9.13
C GLN A 210 -9.66 -12.94 7.70
N ARG A 211 -9.27 -14.08 7.10
CA ARG A 211 -9.75 -14.55 5.80
C ARG A 211 -9.99 -16.06 5.86
N ALA A 212 -11.25 -16.47 5.76
CA ALA A 212 -11.69 -17.81 6.16
C ALA A 212 -11.12 -18.15 7.56
N ASP A 213 -10.51 -19.32 7.74
CA ASP A 213 -9.95 -19.77 9.03
C ASP A 213 -8.56 -19.20 9.36
N ASN A 214 -7.99 -18.36 8.49
CA ASN A 214 -6.62 -17.85 8.63
C ASN A 214 -6.59 -16.39 9.08
N VAL A 215 -5.67 -16.08 10.00
CA VAL A 215 -5.18 -14.72 10.23
C VAL A 215 -4.06 -14.46 9.22
N ILE A 216 -4.20 -13.40 8.42
CA ILE A 216 -3.21 -12.95 7.44
C ILE A 216 -2.60 -11.64 7.93
N TYR A 217 -1.27 -11.54 7.95
CA TYR A 217 -0.52 -10.37 8.41
C TYR A 217 0.87 -10.29 7.76
N TRP A 218 1.52 -9.14 7.87
CA TRP A 218 2.95 -8.98 7.63
C TRP A 218 3.73 -9.09 8.95
N GLU A 219 4.79 -9.90 8.93
CA GLU A 219 5.72 -10.14 10.02
C GLU A 219 7.07 -9.51 9.70
N TRP A 220 7.65 -8.80 10.65
CA TRP A 220 9.03 -8.31 10.63
C TRP A 220 9.83 -9.15 11.63
N MET A 221 10.78 -9.93 11.12
CA MET A 221 11.66 -10.79 11.90
C MET A 221 13.10 -10.26 11.78
N GLU A 222 13.71 -9.97 12.92
CA GLU A 222 15.11 -9.56 13.03
C GLU A 222 15.95 -10.72 13.56
N THR A 223 17.16 -10.91 13.03
CA THR A 223 18.20 -11.74 13.66
C THR A 223 19.47 -10.92 13.84
N LYS A 224 20.03 -10.97 15.06
CA LYS A 224 21.21 -10.23 15.49
C LYS A 224 22.30 -11.18 15.98
N ASP A 225 23.55 -10.81 15.74
CA ASP A 225 24.71 -11.52 16.28
C ASP A 225 24.87 -11.30 17.80
N LYS A 226 25.90 -11.92 18.39
CA LYS A 226 26.25 -11.78 19.82
C LYS A 226 26.68 -10.35 20.22
N ALA A 227 27.09 -9.51 19.27
CA ALA A 227 27.42 -8.10 19.51
C ALA A 227 26.22 -7.15 19.32
N GLY A 228 25.07 -7.67 18.87
CA GLY A 228 23.85 -6.91 18.63
C GLY A 228 23.69 -6.38 17.20
N ASN A 229 24.62 -6.69 16.28
CA ASN A 229 24.55 -6.27 14.89
C ASN A 229 23.45 -7.05 14.15
N PHE A 230 22.68 -6.37 13.30
CA PHE A 230 21.76 -7.04 12.37
C PHE A 230 22.53 -7.87 11.35
N VAL A 231 22.27 -9.18 11.32
CA VAL A 231 22.84 -10.09 10.30
C VAL A 231 21.81 -10.47 9.23
N GLU A 232 20.54 -10.51 9.61
CA GLU A 232 19.42 -10.85 8.75
C GLU A 232 18.15 -10.11 9.21
N VAL A 233 17.34 -9.65 8.27
CA VAL A 233 15.94 -9.25 8.53
C VAL A 233 15.04 -9.90 7.49
N LYS A 234 13.97 -10.57 7.90
CA LYS A 234 12.96 -11.13 7.01
C LYS A 234 11.64 -10.37 7.17
N PHE A 235 11.07 -9.89 6.08
CA PHE A 235 9.76 -9.23 6.05
C PHE A 235 8.76 -10.09 5.27
N MET A 236 7.85 -10.75 5.97
CA MET A 236 7.09 -11.90 5.45
C MET A 236 5.58 -11.70 5.57
N LYS A 237 4.85 -11.92 4.48
CA LYS A 237 3.39 -12.06 4.51
C LYS A 237 3.04 -13.49 4.90
N LYS A 238 2.47 -13.69 6.09
CA LYS A 238 2.06 -15.01 6.59
C LYS A 238 0.54 -15.19 6.57
N ALA A 239 0.11 -16.44 6.46
CA ALA A 239 -1.23 -16.90 6.83
C ALA A 239 -1.10 -17.99 7.90
N VAL A 240 -1.81 -17.82 9.02
CA VAL A 240 -1.79 -18.75 10.16
C VAL A 240 -3.21 -19.19 10.49
N ASN A 241 -3.47 -20.49 10.45
CA ASN A 241 -4.67 -21.06 11.03
C ASN A 241 -4.46 -21.17 12.54
N VAL A 242 -4.94 -20.17 13.27
CA VAL A 242 -4.74 -20.07 14.73
C VAL A 242 -5.46 -21.18 15.51
N VAL A 243 -6.42 -21.90 14.92
CA VAL A 243 -7.03 -23.07 15.56
C VAL A 243 -6.09 -24.27 15.42
N GLN A 244 -5.80 -24.68 14.18
CA GLN A 244 -4.99 -25.86 13.87
C GLN A 244 -3.51 -25.72 14.29
N GLY A 245 -3.00 -24.49 14.38
CA GLY A 245 -1.57 -24.24 14.63
C GLY A 245 -0.69 -24.51 13.41
N THR A 246 -1.25 -24.30 12.21
CA THR A 246 -0.51 -24.39 10.93
C THR A 246 -0.27 -23.00 10.36
N GLN A 247 0.84 -22.82 9.64
CA GLN A 247 1.21 -21.57 8.98
C GLN A 247 1.72 -21.80 7.56
N ARG A 248 1.69 -20.75 6.75
CA ARG A 248 2.47 -20.63 5.52
C ARG A 248 2.96 -19.20 5.31
N VAL A 249 4.07 -19.06 4.61
CA VAL A 249 4.50 -17.79 4.02
C VAL A 249 3.87 -17.67 2.62
N ILE A 250 3.40 -16.48 2.25
CA ILE A 250 2.72 -16.19 0.97
C ILE A 250 3.61 -15.32 0.07
N LYS A 251 4.37 -14.41 0.68
CA LYS A 251 5.40 -13.56 0.08
C LYS A 251 6.45 -13.29 1.15
N GLY A 252 7.68 -13.01 0.75
CA GLY A 252 8.69 -12.54 1.69
C GLY A 252 9.84 -11.82 0.99
N GLU A 253 10.42 -10.85 1.68
CA GLU A 253 11.71 -10.27 1.35
C GLU A 253 12.71 -10.60 2.47
N GLU A 254 13.96 -10.84 2.10
CA GLU A 254 15.08 -11.00 3.02
C GLU A 254 16.10 -9.88 2.81
N TRP A 255 16.58 -9.28 3.90
CA TRP A 255 17.73 -8.41 3.94
C TRP A 255 18.91 -9.11 4.61
N THR A 256 20.09 -9.01 4.01
CA THR A 256 21.37 -9.27 4.66
C THR A 256 22.36 -8.17 4.34
N GLN A 257 23.33 -7.93 5.23
CA GLN A 257 24.36 -6.89 5.03
C GLN A 257 25.14 -7.07 3.71
N ALA A 258 25.27 -8.30 3.20
CA ALA A 258 26.02 -8.61 1.99
C ALA A 258 25.22 -8.47 0.68
N LYS A 259 23.88 -8.51 0.72
CA LYS A 259 23.02 -8.49 -0.49
C LYS A 259 22.04 -7.31 -0.55
N GLY A 260 21.79 -6.61 0.56
CA GLY A 260 20.62 -5.74 0.68
C GLY A 260 19.33 -6.56 0.71
N TRP A 261 18.20 -5.93 0.36
CA TRP A 261 16.90 -6.60 0.23
C TRP A 261 16.83 -7.47 -1.03
N GLN A 262 16.22 -8.64 -0.92
CA GLN A 262 15.97 -9.60 -2.00
C GLN A 262 14.55 -10.15 -1.86
N ASP A 263 13.79 -10.30 -2.96
CA ASP A 263 12.51 -11.02 -2.95
C ASP A 263 12.78 -12.53 -2.90
N ILE A 264 12.32 -13.20 -1.83
CA ILE A 264 12.44 -14.65 -1.63
C ILE A 264 11.12 -15.38 -1.95
N THR A 265 10.10 -14.67 -2.46
CA THR A 265 8.76 -15.23 -2.73
C THR A 265 8.79 -16.42 -3.69
N ALA A 266 9.71 -16.43 -4.66
CA ALA A 266 9.88 -17.54 -5.61
C ALA A 266 10.48 -18.80 -4.99
N GLU A 267 11.11 -18.70 -3.82
CA GLU A 267 11.69 -19.83 -3.06
C GLU A 267 10.65 -20.48 -2.13
N LEU A 268 9.46 -19.88 -1.99
CA LEU A 268 8.38 -20.36 -1.13
C LEU A 268 7.53 -21.40 -1.85
N ASP A 269 7.47 -22.63 -1.31
CA ASP A 269 6.57 -23.70 -1.78
C ASP A 269 5.06 -23.39 -1.64
N GLY A 270 4.70 -22.40 -0.82
CA GLY A 270 3.31 -21.97 -0.57
C GLY A 270 2.43 -22.94 0.24
N LEU A 271 3.02 -24.03 0.76
CA LEU A 271 2.37 -25.10 1.52
C LEU A 271 2.15 -24.71 2.99
N TYR A 272 1.24 -25.40 3.66
CA TYR A 272 1.02 -25.23 5.10
C TYR A 272 1.85 -26.22 5.92
N TYR A 273 2.58 -25.68 6.89
CA TYR A 273 3.41 -26.42 7.83
C TYR A 273 2.86 -26.32 9.26
N PRO A 274 2.97 -27.39 10.08
CA PRO A 274 2.63 -27.32 11.50
C PRO A 274 3.67 -26.47 12.25
N ILE A 275 3.19 -25.59 13.15
CA ILE A 275 4.06 -24.86 14.08
C ILE A 275 4.51 -25.85 15.17
N ALA A 276 5.80 -26.18 15.18
CA ALA A 276 6.38 -27.13 16.13
C ALA A 276 6.22 -26.63 17.58
N GLN A 277 5.65 -27.44 18.47
CA GLN A 277 5.24 -27.00 19.82
C GLN A 277 6.37 -26.46 20.71
N ASN A 278 7.62 -26.86 20.43
CA ASN A 278 8.82 -26.48 21.17
C ASN A 278 9.67 -25.40 20.46
N SER A 279 9.13 -24.77 19.40
CA SER A 279 9.77 -23.66 18.68
C SER A 279 9.39 -22.29 19.24
N ALA A 280 10.08 -21.22 18.83
CA ALA A 280 9.74 -19.86 19.26
C ALA A 280 8.38 -19.42 18.70
N GLU A 281 8.06 -19.84 17.48
CA GLU A 281 6.80 -19.63 16.77
C GLU A 281 5.60 -20.22 17.53
N ALA A 282 5.79 -21.23 18.39
CA ALA A 282 4.73 -21.71 19.27
C ALA A 282 4.29 -20.66 20.30
N ASN A 283 5.17 -19.75 20.70
CA ASN A 283 4.81 -18.58 21.51
C ASN A 283 4.11 -17.52 20.65
N GLY A 284 4.55 -17.33 19.41
CA GLY A 284 3.84 -16.52 18.42
C GLY A 284 2.40 -16.98 18.20
N LEU A 285 2.18 -18.29 18.06
CA LEU A 285 0.84 -18.89 17.96
C LEU A 285 -0.02 -18.63 19.21
N LYS A 286 0.55 -18.71 20.42
CA LYS A 286 -0.16 -18.33 21.66
C LYS A 286 -0.56 -16.85 21.63
N ARG A 287 0.35 -15.96 21.20
CA ARG A 287 0.09 -14.52 21.08
C ARG A 287 -0.97 -14.20 20.03
N LEU A 288 -0.90 -14.82 18.85
CA LEU A 288 -1.91 -14.69 17.78
C LEU A 288 -3.27 -15.23 18.20
N ARG A 289 -3.34 -16.35 18.92
CA ARG A 289 -4.60 -16.87 19.52
C ARG A 289 -5.22 -15.86 20.49
N ALA A 290 -4.41 -15.29 21.39
CA ALA A 290 -4.87 -14.28 22.35
C ALA A 290 -5.33 -12.99 21.65
N TYR A 291 -4.55 -12.48 20.69
CA TYR A 291 -4.91 -11.32 19.87
C TYR A 291 -6.21 -11.58 19.09
N SER A 292 -6.34 -12.76 18.47
CA SER A 292 -7.54 -13.14 17.73
C SER A 292 -8.79 -13.15 18.61
N LYS A 293 -8.68 -13.61 19.86
CA LYS A 293 -9.81 -13.58 20.80
C LYS A 293 -10.18 -12.15 21.22
N GLY A 294 -9.20 -11.26 21.42
CA GLY A 294 -9.43 -9.89 21.87
C GLY A 294 -9.88 -8.91 20.78
N TYR A 295 -9.37 -9.05 19.56
CA TYR A 295 -9.50 -8.05 18.49
C TYR A 295 -10.41 -8.52 17.33
N GLN A 296 -11.45 -9.29 17.63
CA GLN A 296 -12.40 -9.80 16.61
C GLN A 296 -12.99 -8.71 15.71
N TYR A 297 -13.38 -7.55 16.26
CA TYR A 297 -13.87 -6.43 15.44
C TYR A 297 -12.83 -6.02 14.40
N TRP A 298 -11.61 -5.75 14.83
CA TRP A 298 -10.50 -5.34 13.97
C TRP A 298 -10.17 -6.40 12.91
N LEU A 299 -10.07 -7.68 13.29
CA LEU A 299 -9.72 -8.75 12.35
C LEU A 299 -10.78 -8.99 11.27
N ASN A 300 -12.07 -8.85 11.61
CA ASN A 300 -13.17 -9.11 10.69
C ASN A 300 -13.64 -7.85 9.92
N ARG A 301 -13.01 -6.69 10.16
CA ARG A 301 -13.52 -5.36 9.77
C ARG A 301 -13.90 -5.17 8.30
N TYR A 302 -13.24 -5.87 7.38
CA TYR A 302 -13.53 -5.80 5.93
C TYR A 302 -14.21 -7.06 5.36
N ARG A 303 -14.60 -8.04 6.19
CA ARG A 303 -15.11 -9.35 5.74
C ARG A 303 -16.46 -9.27 5.03
N THR A 304 -16.46 -9.66 3.76
CA THR A 304 -17.62 -9.80 2.88
C THR A 304 -18.38 -11.11 3.09
N ASP A 305 -17.75 -12.12 3.70
CA ASP A 305 -18.27 -13.47 3.94
C ASP A 305 -19.09 -13.62 5.25
N LEU A 306 -19.29 -12.52 5.98
CA LEU A 306 -20.14 -12.48 7.18
C LEU A 306 -21.56 -11.99 6.86
N PRO A 307 -22.62 -12.57 7.46
CA PRO A 307 -24.01 -12.15 7.22
C PRO A 307 -24.26 -10.68 7.57
N SER A 308 -24.94 -9.95 6.67
CA SER A 308 -25.26 -8.53 6.85
C SER A 308 -26.06 -8.22 8.11
N ALA A 309 -26.88 -9.16 8.58
CA ALA A 309 -27.79 -9.00 9.73
C ALA A 309 -27.08 -8.79 11.09
N GLY A 310 -25.77 -9.04 11.19
CA GLY A 310 -24.99 -8.77 12.40
C GLY A 310 -24.33 -7.39 12.45
N ARG A 311 -24.33 -6.62 11.34
CA ARG A 311 -23.51 -5.41 11.19
C ARG A 311 -24.21 -4.14 11.68
N GLY A 312 -24.77 -4.20 12.90
CA GLY A 312 -25.33 -3.03 13.59
C GLY A 312 -24.25 -2.00 13.94
N THR A 313 -24.66 -0.75 14.12
CA THR A 313 -23.77 0.38 14.43
C THR A 313 -23.22 0.30 15.86
N SER A 314 -22.22 -0.54 16.08
CA SER A 314 -21.45 -0.51 17.32
C SER A 314 -20.54 0.71 17.34
N THR A 315 -21.02 1.82 17.91
CA THR A 315 -20.18 2.87 18.51
C THR A 315 -19.48 2.28 19.74
N GLY A 316 -18.60 1.30 19.51
CA GLY A 316 -17.83 0.62 20.52
C GLY A 316 -16.67 1.49 20.94
N THR A 317 -16.83 2.20 22.05
CA THR A 317 -15.76 2.96 22.70
C THR A 317 -14.51 2.09 22.80
N ALA A 318 -13.37 2.60 22.33
CA ALA A 318 -12.12 1.84 22.32
C ALA A 318 -11.73 1.44 23.75
N SER A 319 -11.97 0.18 24.11
CA SER A 319 -11.69 -0.36 25.43
C SER A 319 -10.20 -0.67 25.56
N THR A 320 -9.40 0.36 25.83
CA THR A 320 -7.99 0.22 26.21
C THR A 320 -7.86 -0.81 27.33
N PRO A 321 -7.03 -1.87 27.17
CA PRO A 321 -6.78 -2.81 28.25
C PRO A 321 -6.16 -2.09 29.45
N ALA A 322 -6.89 -2.01 30.56
CA ALA A 322 -6.44 -1.29 31.74
C ALA A 322 -5.19 -1.94 32.34
N ASN A 323 -4.03 -1.31 32.14
CA ASN A 323 -2.76 -1.75 32.70
C ASN A 323 -2.74 -1.48 34.22
N LYS A 324 -3.18 -2.46 35.02
CA LYS A 324 -3.11 -2.40 36.48
C LYS A 324 -1.67 -2.65 36.95
N ASN A 325 -0.93 -1.56 37.12
CA ASN A 325 0.12 -1.43 38.14
C ASN A 325 -0.03 -0.04 38.77
N SER A 326 0.02 0.05 40.09
CA SER A 326 -0.42 1.22 40.85
C SER A 326 0.69 1.82 41.71
N GLU A 327 0.74 3.15 41.71
CA GLU A 327 1.38 4.05 42.69
C GLU A 327 2.92 4.11 42.72
N GLY A 328 3.43 5.35 42.84
CA GLY A 328 4.85 5.69 42.70
C GLY A 328 5.05 7.18 42.42
N THR A 329 4.67 8.03 43.38
CA THR A 329 4.59 9.50 43.20
C THR A 329 5.95 10.18 43.00
N ALA A 330 6.15 10.84 41.86
CA ALA A 330 7.29 11.75 41.61
C ALA A 330 6.90 12.89 40.63
N ALA A 331 7.67 13.97 40.64
CA ALA A 331 7.31 15.25 40.02
C ALA A 331 7.44 15.31 38.48
N ASN A 332 6.72 16.26 37.88
CA ASN A 332 6.66 16.56 36.45
C ASN A 332 7.86 17.44 35.97
N PRO A 333 8.59 17.03 34.91
CA PRO A 333 9.49 17.90 34.15
C PRO A 333 8.89 18.41 32.82
N ALA A 334 9.52 19.43 32.23
CA ALA A 334 9.06 20.16 31.05
C ALA A 334 9.07 19.33 29.73
N PRO A 335 8.30 19.72 28.68
CA PRO A 335 8.13 18.90 27.48
C PRO A 335 9.41 18.80 26.63
N HIS A 336 9.82 17.57 26.33
CA HIS A 336 10.85 17.30 25.33
C HIS A 336 10.28 17.25 23.90
N LYS A 337 11.17 17.44 22.92
CA LYS A 337 10.83 17.52 21.49
C LYS A 337 10.07 16.29 20.99
N ALA A 338 9.19 16.49 20.02
CA ALA A 338 8.70 15.41 19.18
C ALA A 338 9.85 14.88 18.31
N GLU A 339 10.16 13.58 18.44
CA GLU A 339 10.99 12.85 17.49
C GLU A 339 10.09 12.09 16.50
N THR A 340 10.54 11.97 15.25
CA THR A 340 9.73 11.44 14.15
C THR A 340 9.58 9.92 14.25
N SER A 341 8.32 9.45 14.25
CA SER A 341 7.99 8.03 14.34
C SER A 341 8.63 7.22 13.20
N THR A 342 9.46 6.25 13.57
CA THR A 342 10.13 5.34 12.63
C THR A 342 9.81 3.89 12.98
N VAL A 343 9.72 3.04 11.96
CA VAL A 343 9.56 1.59 12.14
C VAL A 343 10.71 1.08 13.03
N PRO A 344 10.46 0.28 14.07
CA PRO A 344 11.51 -0.23 14.95
C PRO A 344 12.61 -0.93 14.14
N GLY A 345 13.86 -0.47 14.27
CA GLY A 345 15.02 -0.98 13.52
C GLY A 345 15.43 -0.16 12.27
N ALA A 346 14.58 0.77 11.78
CA ALA A 346 14.80 1.48 10.52
C ALA A 346 15.99 2.47 10.46
N ALA A 347 16.79 2.59 11.52
CA ALA A 347 17.98 3.44 11.55
C ALA A 347 19.27 2.70 11.09
N ALA A 348 19.26 1.36 11.03
CA ALA A 348 20.44 0.54 10.72
C ALA A 348 20.29 -0.33 9.46
N VAL A 349 19.05 -0.57 9.01
CA VAL A 349 18.74 -1.26 7.75
C VAL A 349 18.10 -0.26 6.79
N PRO A 350 18.64 -0.07 5.57
CA PRO A 350 18.06 0.87 4.62
C PRO A 350 16.63 0.45 4.26
N ARG A 351 15.74 1.44 4.16
CA ARG A 351 14.48 1.25 3.44
C ARG A 351 14.79 1.12 1.95
N ALA A 352 14.03 0.26 1.28
CA ALA A 352 13.86 0.30 -0.18
C ALA A 352 12.75 1.31 -0.50
#